data_AF-A0A4Z1A3T7-F1
#
_entry.id   AF-A0A4Z1A3T7-F1
#
_cell.length_a   1.000
_cell.length_b   1.000
_cell.length_c   1.000
_cell.angle_alpha   90.00
_cell.angle_beta   90.00
_cell.angle_gamma   90.00
#
_symmetry.space_group_name_H-M   'P 1'
#
loop_
_entity.id
_entity.type
_entity.pdbx_description
1 polymer ?
#
loop_
_entity_poly.entity_id
_entity_poly.type
_entity_poly.pdbx_seq_one_letter_code
_entity_poly.pdbx_strand_id
1 'polypeptide(L)'
;MEIISLYEGHTDFGKLSQRSKTNLNPIHQYIQDEFQTGDPCLLSSQMPFLQLQNVMAKIRHKIYENHSIANFLIPILEEWNVDPNDVYVDLFRLRCVPNGFHQMEGAESVQFLHRDPWYANPENQINLWLPITKVELGSGFSLYPSYFLNPVENNSHSFDYEHWIETGGFQTSSDHPKIGEKVFPKPTSPVSDPNPLSVAGDFGDYFIFASHHLHGTNDNSQGYSRFSLEVRFVIGEHIKNQIGPKNIDNASKGTTLYEMKNLVNGEVLPTDVIGSYVRQSVLL
;
A
#
# COMPACT_ATOMS: atom_id res chain seq x y z
N MET A 1 9.13 -18.21 7.57
CA MET A 1 8.64 -17.43 8.73
C MET A 1 7.13 -17.62 8.77
N GLU A 2 6.51 -17.74 9.93
CA GLU A 2 5.03 -17.87 10.00
C GLU A 2 4.38 -16.51 9.78
N ILE A 3 3.33 -16.44 8.95
CA ILE A 3 2.66 -15.18 8.61
C ILE A 3 2.15 -14.43 9.84
N ILE A 4 1.76 -15.16 10.90
CA ILE A 4 1.26 -14.60 12.16
C ILE A 4 2.32 -13.76 12.88
N SER A 5 3.61 -14.05 12.70
CA SER A 5 4.68 -13.25 13.32
C SER A 5 4.66 -11.77 12.87
N LEU A 6 4.11 -11.47 11.69
CA LEU A 6 3.92 -10.10 11.23
C LEU A 6 2.97 -9.31 12.16
N TYR A 7 1.98 -9.98 12.75
CA TYR A 7 1.06 -9.37 13.72
C TYR A 7 1.72 -9.06 15.06
N GLU A 8 2.95 -9.53 15.27
CA GLU A 8 3.78 -9.23 16.44
C GLU A 8 4.86 -8.18 16.14
N GLY A 9 4.82 -7.59 14.94
CA GLY A 9 5.74 -6.53 14.51
C GLY A 9 7.00 -7.03 13.82
N HIS A 10 7.04 -8.31 13.46
CA HIS A 10 8.09 -8.81 12.57
C HIS A 10 7.86 -8.30 11.14
N THR A 11 8.95 -8.17 10.41
CA THR A 11 8.97 -7.80 8.99
C THR A 11 10.00 -8.65 8.28
N ASP A 12 9.88 -8.80 6.97
CA ASP A 12 10.84 -9.60 6.22
C ASP A 12 11.15 -9.04 4.83
N PHE A 13 12.33 -9.40 4.34
CA PHE A 13 12.81 -9.12 2.99
C PHE A 13 12.95 -10.43 2.23
N GLY A 14 12.29 -10.52 1.08
CA GLY A 14 12.36 -11.71 0.23
C GLY A 14 12.75 -11.40 -1.21
N LYS A 15 12.92 -12.47 -1.98
CA LYS A 15 13.21 -12.41 -3.41
C LYS A 15 12.10 -13.12 -4.19
N LEU A 16 11.61 -12.47 -5.23
CA LEU A 16 10.65 -13.06 -6.15
C LEU A 16 11.25 -14.26 -6.88
N SER A 17 10.47 -15.33 -6.95
CA SER A 17 10.74 -16.45 -7.85
C SER A 17 10.73 -15.99 -9.32
N GLN A 18 11.33 -16.78 -10.22
CA GLN A 18 11.26 -16.49 -11.66
C GLN A 18 9.82 -16.45 -12.18
N ARG A 19 8.93 -17.29 -11.63
CA ARG A 19 7.50 -17.32 -11.95
C ARG A 19 6.83 -15.99 -11.57
N SER A 20 7.09 -15.49 -10.37
CA SER A 20 6.55 -14.20 -9.91
C SER A 20 7.06 -13.03 -10.74
N LYS A 21 8.37 -12.99 -11.06
CA LYS A 21 8.95 -11.96 -11.92
C LYS A 21 8.27 -11.91 -13.30
N THR A 22 8.09 -13.06 -13.93
CA THR A 22 7.43 -13.14 -15.25
C THR A 22 6.01 -12.56 -15.22
N ASN A 23 5.24 -12.82 -14.16
CA ASN A 23 3.87 -12.27 -14.02
C ASN A 23 3.85 -10.75 -13.79
N LEU A 24 4.96 -10.13 -13.37
CA LEU A 24 5.09 -8.68 -13.21
C LEU A 24 5.65 -7.97 -14.46
N ASN A 25 6.24 -8.69 -15.42
CA ASN A 25 6.75 -8.10 -16.66
C ASN A 25 5.74 -7.21 -17.42
N PRO A 26 4.42 -7.51 -17.46
CA PRO A 26 3.45 -6.60 -18.07
C PRO A 26 3.49 -5.18 -17.49
N ILE A 27 3.80 -5.00 -16.19
CA ILE A 27 3.90 -3.68 -15.57
C ILE A 27 5.04 -2.86 -16.20
N HIS A 28 6.20 -3.48 -16.45
CA HIS A 28 7.31 -2.82 -17.14
C HIS A 28 6.92 -2.39 -18.55
N GLN A 29 6.20 -3.24 -19.28
CA GLN A 29 5.71 -2.90 -20.61
C GLN A 29 4.73 -1.72 -20.56
N TYR A 30 3.78 -1.74 -19.62
CA TYR A 30 2.80 -0.66 -19.48
C TYR A 30 3.43 0.68 -19.11
N ILE A 31 4.49 0.66 -18.28
CA ILE A 31 5.28 1.85 -18.00
C ILE A 31 5.99 2.30 -19.28
N GLN A 32 6.71 1.41 -19.97
CA GLN A 32 7.47 1.77 -21.17
C GLN A 32 6.57 2.32 -22.30
N ASP A 33 5.34 1.82 -22.44
CA ASP A 33 4.37 2.29 -23.42
C ASP A 33 4.01 3.77 -23.26
N GLU A 34 4.02 4.30 -22.03
CA GLU A 34 3.71 5.72 -21.75
C GLU A 34 4.96 6.62 -21.76
N PHE A 35 6.16 6.04 -21.76
CA PHE A 35 7.45 6.74 -21.75
C PHE A 35 8.34 6.34 -22.95
N GLN A 36 7.74 6.24 -24.15
CA GLN A 36 8.38 5.69 -25.36
C GLN A 36 9.67 6.42 -25.80
N THR A 37 9.86 7.67 -25.37
CA THR A 37 10.98 8.51 -25.81
C THR A 37 12.26 8.35 -25.01
N GLY A 38 12.28 7.49 -23.97
CA GLY A 38 13.47 7.29 -23.15
C GLY A 38 13.24 6.50 -21.87
N ASP A 39 14.10 6.74 -20.88
CA ASP A 39 14.03 6.10 -19.58
C ASP A 39 12.82 6.64 -18.78
N PRO A 40 11.86 5.77 -18.38
CA PRO A 40 10.71 6.16 -17.58
C PRO A 40 11.06 6.89 -16.28
N CYS A 41 12.15 6.53 -15.61
CA CYS A 41 12.58 7.12 -14.34
C CYS A 41 13.03 8.56 -14.52
N LEU A 42 13.78 8.85 -15.60
CA LEU A 42 14.25 10.20 -15.90
C LEU A 42 13.10 11.08 -16.41
N LEU A 43 12.30 10.56 -17.34
CA LEU A 43 11.22 11.33 -17.96
C LEU A 43 10.12 11.68 -16.96
N SER A 44 9.73 10.75 -16.09
CA SER A 44 8.72 11.03 -15.06
C SER A 44 9.20 12.03 -14.01
N SER A 45 10.51 12.16 -13.76
CA SER A 45 11.06 13.14 -12.81
C SER A 45 11.08 14.57 -13.33
N GLN A 46 11.03 14.75 -14.65
CA GLN A 46 11.02 16.06 -15.29
C GLN A 46 9.60 16.51 -15.65
N MET A 47 8.62 15.64 -15.43
CA MET A 47 7.23 15.85 -15.82
C MET A 47 6.47 16.67 -14.77
N PRO A 48 5.64 17.65 -15.16
CA PRO A 48 4.71 18.31 -14.24
C PRO A 48 3.81 17.30 -13.52
N PHE A 49 3.55 17.51 -12.23
CA PHE A 49 2.83 16.55 -11.39
C PHE A 49 1.47 16.12 -11.95
N LEU A 50 0.66 17.07 -12.43
CA LEU A 50 -0.65 16.78 -13.02
C LEU A 50 -0.55 15.89 -14.26
N GLN A 51 0.45 16.12 -15.11
CA GLN A 51 0.67 15.29 -16.29
C GLN A 51 1.12 13.88 -15.88
N LEU A 52 1.98 13.77 -14.86
CA LEU A 52 2.40 12.48 -14.31
C LEU A 52 1.21 11.71 -13.73
N GLN A 53 0.29 12.37 -13.01
CA GLN A 53 -0.91 11.74 -12.47
C GLN A 53 -1.77 11.12 -13.59
N ASN A 54 -1.95 11.82 -14.71
CA ASN A 54 -2.69 11.33 -15.87
C ASN A 54 -2.01 10.13 -16.55
N VAL A 55 -0.68 10.18 -16.70
CA VAL A 55 0.09 9.05 -17.23
C VAL A 55 -0.04 7.84 -16.32
N MET A 56 0.15 8.03 -15.00
CA MET A 56 0.05 6.95 -14.03
C MET A 56 -1.36 6.35 -13.93
N ALA A 57 -2.41 7.15 -14.15
CA ALA A 57 -3.78 6.65 -14.19
C ALA A 57 -4.00 5.63 -15.33
N LYS A 58 -3.45 5.89 -16.52
CA LYS A 58 -3.51 4.95 -17.66
C LYS A 58 -2.78 3.64 -17.35
N ILE A 59 -1.59 3.73 -16.76
CA ILE A 59 -0.80 2.54 -16.39
C ILE A 59 -1.56 1.71 -15.35
N ARG A 60 -2.11 2.35 -14.30
CA ARG A 60 -2.91 1.67 -13.27
C ARG A 60 -4.15 1.01 -13.86
N HIS A 61 -4.84 1.66 -14.78
CA HIS A 61 -6.00 1.07 -15.46
C HIS A 61 -5.63 -0.24 -16.17
N LYS A 62 -4.54 -0.26 -16.95
CA LYS A 62 -4.02 -1.48 -17.59
C LYS A 62 -3.67 -2.58 -16.57
N ILE A 63 -3.12 -2.22 -15.41
CA ILE A 63 -2.83 -3.17 -14.31
C ILE A 63 -4.12 -3.78 -13.77
N TYR A 64 -5.15 -2.96 -13.54
CA TYR A 64 -6.43 -3.41 -12.96
C TYR A 64 -7.24 -4.31 -13.90
N GLU A 65 -7.12 -4.10 -15.21
CA GLU A 65 -7.76 -4.96 -16.23
C GLU A 65 -6.98 -6.27 -16.46
N ASN A 66 -5.69 -6.30 -16.16
CA ASN A 66 -4.87 -7.49 -16.34
C ASN A 66 -4.89 -8.40 -15.10
N HIS A 67 -5.93 -9.22 -15.00
CA HIS A 67 -6.11 -10.20 -13.93
C HIS A 67 -4.97 -11.22 -13.80
N SER A 68 -4.19 -11.45 -14.86
CA SER A 68 -3.07 -12.41 -14.81
C SER A 68 -1.91 -11.95 -13.92
N ILE A 69 -1.78 -10.63 -13.69
CA ILE A 69 -0.74 -10.06 -12.83
C ILE A 69 -0.84 -10.67 -11.43
N ALA A 70 -2.04 -10.86 -10.88
CA ALA A 70 -2.29 -11.37 -9.54
C ALA A 70 -1.58 -12.71 -9.25
N ASN A 71 -1.31 -13.51 -10.28
CA ASN A 71 -0.57 -14.76 -10.15
C ASN A 71 0.88 -14.60 -9.67
N PHE A 72 1.44 -13.38 -9.67
CA PHE A 72 2.75 -13.12 -9.09
C PHE A 72 2.80 -13.42 -7.58
N LEU A 73 1.66 -13.28 -6.90
CA LEU A 73 1.54 -13.39 -5.45
C LEU A 73 1.54 -14.87 -4.99
N ILE A 74 1.09 -15.80 -5.84
CA ILE A 74 0.94 -17.22 -5.49
C ILE A 74 2.25 -17.83 -4.93
N PRO A 75 3.41 -17.74 -5.61
CA PRO A 75 4.64 -18.31 -5.07
C PRO A 75 5.13 -17.67 -3.76
N ILE A 76 4.77 -16.39 -3.53
CA ILE A 76 5.09 -15.71 -2.27
C ILE A 76 4.21 -16.27 -1.16
N LEU A 77 2.90 -16.42 -1.40
CA LEU A 77 2.00 -17.01 -0.40
C LEU A 77 2.38 -18.46 -0.06
N GLU A 78 2.78 -19.26 -1.04
CA GLU A 78 3.31 -20.62 -0.84
C GLU A 78 4.56 -20.61 0.07
N GLU A 79 5.49 -19.67 -0.11
CA GLU A 79 6.67 -19.50 0.75
C GLU A 79 6.30 -19.17 2.21
N TRP A 80 5.21 -18.44 2.40
CA TRP A 80 4.68 -18.04 3.70
C TRP A 80 3.64 -19.01 4.29
N ASN A 81 3.46 -20.19 3.66
CA ASN A 81 2.47 -21.20 4.04
C ASN A 81 1.02 -20.67 4.11
N VAL A 82 0.66 -19.73 3.24
CA VAL A 82 -0.68 -19.15 3.16
C VAL A 82 -1.42 -19.74 1.95
N ASP A 83 -2.65 -20.22 2.15
CA ASP A 83 -3.50 -20.73 1.06
C ASP A 83 -4.00 -19.56 0.18
N PRO A 84 -3.63 -19.50 -1.12
CA PRO A 84 -4.12 -18.47 -2.03
C PRO A 84 -5.65 -18.40 -2.16
N ASN A 85 -6.36 -19.50 -1.90
CA ASN A 85 -7.83 -19.54 -1.97
C ASN A 85 -8.51 -18.82 -0.80
N ASP A 86 -7.78 -18.49 0.26
CA ASP A 86 -8.29 -17.76 1.43
C ASP A 86 -7.68 -16.35 1.54
N VAL A 87 -7.03 -15.86 0.47
CA VAL A 87 -6.44 -14.51 0.45
C VAL A 87 -7.36 -13.55 -0.29
N TYR A 88 -7.64 -12.40 0.33
CA TYR A 88 -8.43 -11.32 -0.25
C TYR A 88 -7.58 -10.08 -0.40
N VAL A 89 -7.51 -9.52 -1.60
CA VAL A 89 -6.57 -8.46 -1.99
C VAL A 89 -7.29 -7.15 -2.32
N ASP A 90 -6.67 -6.02 -1.96
CA ASP A 90 -6.96 -4.72 -2.56
C ASP A 90 -6.40 -4.66 -4.00
N LEU A 91 -6.69 -3.58 -4.72
CA LEU A 91 -6.05 -3.24 -5.98
C LEU A 91 -4.51 -3.20 -5.84
N PHE A 92 -3.79 -3.59 -6.90
CA PHE A 92 -2.34 -3.48 -6.95
C PHE A 92 -1.90 -2.06 -7.29
N ARG A 93 -1.50 -1.30 -6.28
CA ARG A 93 -1.31 0.15 -6.39
C ARG A 93 0.10 0.47 -6.86
N LEU A 94 0.23 0.80 -8.15
CA LEU A 94 1.49 1.31 -8.70
C LEU A 94 1.70 2.76 -8.25
N ARG A 95 2.87 3.04 -7.69
CA ARG A 95 3.34 4.38 -7.33
C ARG A 95 4.52 4.80 -8.21
N CYS A 96 4.61 6.10 -8.45
CA CYS A 96 5.79 6.76 -8.99
C CYS A 96 6.11 7.92 -8.04
N VAL A 97 7.33 7.94 -7.50
CA VAL A 97 7.82 9.05 -6.66
C VAL A 97 8.98 9.73 -7.40
N PRO A 98 8.70 10.83 -8.10
CA PRO A 98 9.70 11.71 -8.72
C PRO A 98 10.81 12.19 -7.81
N ASN A 99 11.94 12.58 -8.42
CA ASN A 99 12.93 13.39 -7.73
C ASN A 99 12.31 14.73 -7.28
N GLY A 100 12.57 15.14 -6.04
CA GLY A 100 12.04 16.38 -5.48
C GLY A 100 10.54 16.33 -5.15
N PHE A 101 9.91 15.14 -5.13
CA PHE A 101 8.46 15.00 -4.92
C PHE A 101 7.96 15.68 -3.64
N HIS A 102 8.76 15.63 -2.58
CA HIS A 102 8.51 16.25 -1.28
C HIS A 102 8.44 17.79 -1.30
N GLN A 103 8.92 18.42 -2.38
CA GLN A 103 8.92 19.87 -2.56
C GLN A 103 7.78 20.33 -3.48
N MET A 104 7.03 19.41 -4.08
CA MET A 104 5.94 19.76 -4.98
C MET A 104 4.69 20.11 -4.20
N GLU A 105 4.12 21.29 -4.51
CA GLU A 105 2.86 21.74 -3.94
C GLU A 105 1.73 20.75 -4.24
N GLY A 106 0.98 20.36 -3.21
CA GLY A 106 -0.12 19.39 -3.32
C GLY A 106 0.30 17.91 -3.25
N ALA A 107 1.60 17.63 -3.07
CA ALA A 107 2.14 16.27 -2.94
C ALA A 107 2.35 15.83 -1.47
N GLU A 108 2.04 16.70 -0.50
CA GLU A 108 2.42 16.54 0.91
C GLU A 108 1.81 15.27 1.52
N SER A 109 0.59 14.92 1.09
CA SER A 109 -0.14 13.76 1.62
C SER A 109 0.55 12.43 1.38
N VAL A 110 1.41 12.32 0.36
CA VAL A 110 2.17 11.10 0.07
C VAL A 110 3.26 10.85 1.11
N GLN A 111 3.68 11.88 1.83
CA GLN A 111 4.74 11.83 2.84
C GLN A 111 4.22 11.67 4.26
N PHE A 112 2.91 11.81 4.46
CA PHE A 112 2.34 11.67 5.79
C PHE A 112 2.64 10.28 6.32
N LEU A 113 3.27 10.24 7.50
CA LEU A 113 3.37 9.00 8.26
C LEU A 113 1.96 8.51 8.55
N HIS A 114 1.75 7.20 8.45
CA HIS A 114 0.49 6.60 8.77
C HIS A 114 0.64 5.13 9.15
N ARG A 115 -0.38 4.62 9.83
CA ARG A 115 -0.70 3.19 9.78
C ARG A 115 -1.83 3.02 8.78
N ASP A 116 -1.85 1.91 8.07
CA ASP A 116 -2.93 1.65 7.10
C ASP A 116 -4.32 1.62 7.75
N PRO A 117 -4.52 1.09 8.98
CA PRO A 117 -5.83 1.12 9.64
C PRO A 117 -6.42 2.52 9.81
N TRP A 118 -5.60 3.58 9.85
CA TRP A 118 -6.11 4.96 9.91
C TRP A 118 -6.95 5.35 8.69
N TYR A 119 -6.81 4.63 7.57
CA TYR A 119 -7.61 4.76 6.37
C TYR A 119 -8.77 3.72 6.31
N ALA A 120 -9.21 3.23 7.47
CA ALA A 120 -10.22 2.18 7.62
C ALA A 120 -9.83 0.80 7.04
N ASN A 121 -8.54 0.57 6.82
CA ASN A 121 -8.04 -0.77 6.50
C ASN A 121 -8.16 -1.71 7.72
N PRO A 122 -8.29 -3.03 7.51
CA PRO A 122 -8.34 -4.01 8.59
C PRO A 122 -7.08 -4.03 9.43
N GLU A 123 -7.24 -4.22 10.73
CA GLU A 123 -6.12 -4.34 11.66
C GLU A 123 -5.20 -5.52 11.29
N ASN A 124 -5.75 -6.62 10.76
CA ASN A 124 -5.00 -7.80 10.35
C ASN A 124 -4.52 -7.78 8.88
N GLN A 125 -4.60 -6.63 8.21
CA GLN A 125 -4.05 -6.47 6.87
C GLN A 125 -2.53 -6.67 6.87
N ILE A 126 -2.06 -7.33 5.83
CA ILE A 126 -0.65 -7.50 5.51
C ILE A 126 -0.34 -6.71 4.24
N ASN A 127 0.81 -6.04 4.27
CA ASN A 127 1.34 -5.22 3.20
C ASN A 127 2.53 -5.90 2.55
N LEU A 128 2.54 -5.91 1.22
CA LEU A 128 3.65 -6.34 0.39
C LEU A 128 4.07 -5.16 -0.49
N TRP A 129 5.31 -4.71 -0.35
CA TRP A 129 5.90 -3.65 -1.15
C TRP A 129 6.96 -4.23 -2.10
N LEU A 130 6.88 -3.87 -3.38
CA LEU A 130 7.80 -4.34 -4.42
C LEU A 130 8.38 -3.17 -5.21
N PRO A 131 9.71 -3.03 -5.30
CA PRO A 131 10.32 -2.12 -6.27
C PRO A 131 10.07 -2.64 -7.70
N ILE A 132 9.58 -1.76 -8.58
CA ILE A 132 9.46 -2.02 -10.03
C ILE A 132 10.69 -1.49 -10.77
N THR A 133 11.31 -0.44 -10.23
CA THR A 133 12.63 0.04 -10.64
C THR A 133 13.53 0.05 -9.43
N LYS A 134 14.84 0.22 -9.64
CA LYS A 134 15.79 0.38 -8.54
C LYS A 134 15.34 1.50 -7.60
N VAL A 135 15.34 1.20 -6.30
CA VAL A 135 15.06 2.12 -5.21
C VAL A 135 16.28 2.16 -4.32
N GLU A 136 16.99 3.27 -4.32
CA GLU A 136 18.16 3.46 -3.47
C GLU A 136 17.77 3.61 -1.99
N LEU A 137 18.68 3.20 -1.10
CA LEU A 137 18.51 3.38 0.34
C LEU A 137 18.22 4.85 0.66
N GLY A 138 17.20 5.10 1.48
CA GLY A 138 16.74 6.44 1.81
C GLY A 138 15.74 7.06 0.83
N SER A 139 15.44 6.43 -0.32
CA SER A 139 14.47 6.95 -1.31
C SER A 139 13.21 6.09 -1.48
N GLY A 140 13.14 4.98 -0.75
CA GLY A 140 11.94 4.15 -0.63
C GLY A 140 10.96 4.72 0.39
N PHE A 141 10.76 3.96 1.47
CA PHE A 141 9.93 4.36 2.61
C PHE A 141 10.57 3.89 3.91
N SER A 142 10.15 4.46 5.03
CA SER A 142 10.65 4.04 6.35
C SER A 142 9.53 3.48 7.20
N LEU A 143 9.83 2.43 7.96
CA LEU A 143 9.03 1.98 9.09
C LEU A 143 9.61 2.54 10.39
N TYR A 144 8.76 2.67 11.39
CA TYR A 144 9.11 3.17 12.73
C TYR A 144 8.77 2.08 13.76
N PRO A 145 9.61 1.03 13.90
CA PRO A 145 9.28 -0.18 14.68
C PRO A 145 9.00 0.11 16.16
N SER A 146 9.61 1.15 16.71
CA SER A 146 9.37 1.58 18.09
C SER A 146 7.90 1.95 18.33
N TYR A 147 7.13 2.24 17.28
CA TYR A 147 5.72 2.59 17.36
C TYR A 147 4.77 1.41 17.11
N PHE A 148 5.24 0.18 16.89
CA PHE A 148 4.34 -0.94 16.57
C PHE A 148 3.26 -1.14 17.65
N LEU A 149 3.66 -1.19 18.93
CA LEU A 149 2.74 -1.28 20.08
C LEU A 149 2.48 0.05 20.80
N ASN A 150 3.13 1.14 20.38
CA ASN A 150 2.99 2.44 21.02
C ASN A 150 2.07 3.35 20.19
N PRO A 151 0.94 3.81 20.76
CA PRO A 151 -0.01 4.64 20.02
C PRO A 151 0.57 6.00 19.66
N VAL A 152 0.11 6.57 18.54
CA VAL A 152 0.48 7.90 18.07
C VAL A 152 -0.77 8.79 18.04
N GLU A 153 -0.71 9.96 18.66
CA GLU A 153 -1.77 10.97 18.51
C GLU A 153 -1.91 11.37 17.03
N ASN A 154 -3.12 11.22 16.48
CA ASN A 154 -3.39 11.40 15.06
C ASN A 154 -4.81 11.91 14.80
N ASN A 155 -5.11 12.25 13.54
CA ASN A 155 -6.39 12.77 13.10
C ASN A 155 -7.28 11.74 12.36
N SER A 156 -7.07 10.42 12.55
CA SER A 156 -7.87 9.37 11.90
C SER A 156 -9.37 9.42 12.24
N HIS A 157 -9.75 10.03 13.37
CA HIS A 157 -11.16 10.28 13.73
C HIS A 157 -11.92 11.14 12.70
N SER A 158 -11.20 11.92 11.89
CA SER A 158 -11.76 12.73 10.81
C SER A 158 -11.87 11.97 9.49
N PHE A 159 -11.40 10.72 9.42
CA PHE A 159 -11.49 9.89 8.23
C PHE A 159 -12.73 9.02 8.26
N ASP A 160 -13.50 9.08 7.18
CA ASP A 160 -14.67 8.25 6.93
C ASP A 160 -14.54 7.61 5.55
N TYR A 161 -14.62 6.28 5.50
CA TYR A 161 -14.41 5.54 4.27
C TYR A 161 -15.47 5.80 3.21
N GLU A 162 -16.73 5.94 3.60
CA GLU A 162 -17.82 6.21 2.64
C GLU A 162 -17.59 7.56 1.97
N HIS A 163 -17.24 8.57 2.77
CA HIS A 163 -16.85 9.88 2.25
C HIS A 163 -15.58 9.81 1.38
N TRP A 164 -14.58 9.02 1.77
CA TRP A 164 -13.37 8.81 0.97
C TRP A 164 -13.68 8.28 -0.44
N ILE A 165 -14.62 7.35 -0.56
CA ILE A 165 -15.08 6.84 -1.86
C ILE A 165 -15.81 7.93 -2.66
N GLU A 166 -16.67 8.74 -2.02
CA GLU A 166 -17.33 9.88 -2.69
C GLU A 166 -16.34 10.93 -3.23
N THR A 167 -15.18 11.07 -2.60
CA THR A 167 -14.09 11.94 -3.07
C THR A 167 -13.18 11.27 -4.11
N GLY A 168 -13.55 10.08 -4.59
CA GLY A 168 -12.90 9.33 -5.65
C GLY A 168 -11.85 8.31 -5.18
N GLY A 169 -11.67 8.12 -3.87
CA GLY A 169 -10.81 7.08 -3.31
C GLY A 169 -9.32 7.26 -3.57
N PHE A 170 -8.52 6.23 -3.30
CA PHE A 170 -7.06 6.28 -3.49
C PHE A 170 -6.69 6.53 -4.97
N GLN A 171 -5.64 7.33 -5.19
CA GLN A 171 -5.07 7.58 -6.52
C GLN A 171 -6.06 8.18 -7.54
N THR A 172 -7.09 8.87 -7.03
CA THR A 172 -8.07 9.63 -7.82
C THR A 172 -7.42 10.77 -8.60
N SER A 173 -8.10 11.21 -9.65
CA SER A 173 -7.67 12.34 -10.46
C SER A 173 -7.80 13.66 -9.70
N SER A 174 -6.86 14.59 -9.92
CA SER A 174 -6.86 15.89 -9.25
C SER A 174 -7.98 16.82 -9.68
N ASP A 175 -8.67 16.51 -10.79
CA ASP A 175 -9.85 17.25 -11.27
C ASP A 175 -11.16 16.74 -10.66
N HIS A 176 -11.11 15.74 -9.76
CA HIS A 176 -12.28 15.25 -9.06
C HIS A 176 -12.94 16.41 -8.28
N PRO A 177 -14.26 16.66 -8.44
CA PRO A 177 -14.91 17.86 -7.92
C PRO A 177 -14.84 18.01 -6.40
N LYS A 178 -14.72 16.88 -5.69
CA LYS A 178 -14.61 16.82 -4.23
C LYS A 178 -13.18 16.58 -3.72
N ILE A 179 -12.14 16.77 -4.55
CA ILE A 179 -10.75 16.47 -4.14
C ILE A 179 -10.31 17.22 -2.87
N GLY A 180 -10.79 18.47 -2.71
CA GLY A 180 -10.48 19.32 -1.55
C GLY A 180 -11.16 18.88 -0.24
N GLU A 181 -12.12 17.96 -0.29
CA GLU A 181 -12.80 17.41 0.90
C GLU A 181 -11.99 16.25 1.52
N LYS A 182 -10.95 15.77 0.84
CA LYS A 182 -10.17 14.61 1.28
C LYS A 182 -9.43 14.84 2.59
N VAL A 183 -9.62 13.91 3.50
CA VAL A 183 -8.83 13.79 4.73
C VAL A 183 -7.77 12.71 4.55
N PHE A 184 -6.52 13.08 4.79
CA PHE A 184 -5.40 12.15 4.84
C PHE A 184 -4.92 12.03 6.30
N PRO A 185 -5.23 10.92 6.99
CA PRO A 185 -4.75 10.63 8.33
C PRO A 185 -3.24 10.75 8.47
N LYS A 186 -2.82 11.39 9.57
CA LYS A 186 -1.42 11.64 9.92
C LYS A 186 -1.26 11.92 11.42
N PRO A 187 -0.04 11.82 11.98
CA PRO A 187 0.24 12.26 13.33
C PRO A 187 -0.08 13.74 13.52
N THR A 188 -0.61 14.11 14.69
CA THR A 188 -0.81 15.51 15.10
C THR A 188 0.40 16.09 15.82
N SER A 189 1.33 15.22 16.23
CA SER A 189 2.57 15.55 16.92
C SER A 189 3.77 14.95 16.16
N PRO A 190 4.96 15.58 16.19
CA PRO A 190 6.15 15.02 15.56
C PRO A 190 6.47 13.62 16.09
N VAL A 191 6.76 12.70 15.17
CA VAL A 191 7.21 11.33 15.47
C VAL A 191 8.72 11.29 15.37
N SER A 192 9.38 10.66 16.34
CA SER A 192 10.82 10.45 16.32
C SER A 192 11.13 9.03 16.78
N ASP A 193 11.64 8.22 15.86
CA ASP A 193 12.20 6.91 16.17
C ASP A 193 13.73 7.02 16.04
N PRO A 194 14.51 6.61 17.06
CA PRO A 194 15.97 6.63 16.94
C PRO A 194 16.50 5.63 15.90
N ASN A 195 15.71 4.61 15.52
CA ASN A 195 16.13 3.55 14.62
C ASN A 195 15.05 3.25 13.57
N PRO A 196 14.71 4.19 12.68
CA PRO A 196 13.77 3.91 11.60
C PRO A 196 14.38 2.87 10.66
N LEU A 197 13.55 1.92 10.21
CA LEU A 197 13.94 0.93 9.21
C LEU A 197 13.68 1.49 7.82
N SER A 198 14.75 1.89 7.11
CA SER A 198 14.67 2.35 5.72
C SER A 198 14.59 1.16 4.76
N VAL A 199 13.54 1.12 3.94
CA VAL A 199 13.26 0.05 2.98
C VAL A 199 13.64 0.50 1.57
N ALA A 200 14.40 -0.35 0.89
CA ALA A 200 14.93 -0.13 -0.46
C ALA A 200 15.18 -1.49 -1.14
N GLY A 201 15.44 -1.48 -2.45
CA GLY A 201 15.64 -2.71 -3.21
C GLY A 201 15.58 -2.49 -4.72
N ASP A 202 15.64 -3.58 -5.48
CA ASP A 202 15.52 -3.55 -6.94
C ASP A 202 14.52 -4.61 -7.44
N PHE A 203 14.14 -4.53 -8.71
CA PHE A 203 13.14 -5.43 -9.28
C PHE A 203 13.50 -6.90 -9.05
N GLY A 204 12.56 -7.62 -8.43
CA GLY A 204 12.78 -8.96 -7.94
C GLY A 204 12.89 -9.07 -6.43
N ASP A 205 12.91 -7.95 -5.71
CA ASP A 205 12.85 -7.91 -4.25
C ASP A 205 11.41 -7.70 -3.78
N TYR A 206 11.12 -8.08 -2.54
CA TYR A 206 9.90 -7.66 -1.87
C TYR A 206 10.16 -7.41 -0.39
N PHE A 207 9.35 -6.54 0.20
CA PHE A 207 9.31 -6.31 1.65
C PHE A 207 7.89 -6.54 2.16
N ILE A 208 7.74 -7.27 3.25
CA ILE A 208 6.45 -7.65 3.82
C ILE A 208 6.34 -7.24 5.29
N PHE A 209 5.21 -6.67 5.66
CA PHE A 209 4.96 -6.11 7.00
C PHE A 209 3.46 -6.03 7.32
N ALA A 210 3.09 -5.93 8.58
CA ALA A 210 1.69 -5.73 8.99
C ALA A 210 1.25 -4.26 8.85
N SER A 211 -0.06 -4.05 8.67
CA SER A 211 -0.69 -2.73 8.55
C SER A 211 -0.44 -1.80 9.75
N HIS A 212 -0.16 -2.38 10.92
CA HIS A 212 0.15 -1.70 12.18
C HIS A 212 1.48 -0.98 12.20
N HIS A 213 2.41 -1.26 11.30
CA HIS A 213 3.64 -0.49 11.29
C HIS A 213 3.36 0.94 10.86
N LEU A 214 3.71 1.89 11.73
CA LEU A 214 3.80 3.29 11.34
C LEU A 214 4.88 3.41 10.25
N HIS A 215 4.52 4.00 9.12
CA HIS A 215 5.40 4.10 7.97
C HIS A 215 5.10 5.34 7.12
N GLY A 216 6.03 5.72 6.25
CA GLY A 216 5.82 6.79 5.29
C GLY A 216 6.91 6.88 4.24
N THR A 217 6.58 7.51 3.12
CA THR A 217 7.48 7.69 1.97
C THR A 217 8.64 8.60 2.35
N ASN A 218 9.87 8.17 2.06
CA ASN A 218 11.05 9.02 2.23
C ASN A 218 11.16 10.04 1.11
N ASP A 219 11.88 11.14 1.37
CA ASP A 219 12.26 12.11 0.35
C ASP A 219 13.06 11.43 -0.77
N ASN A 220 12.62 11.61 -2.02
CA ASN A 220 13.42 11.21 -3.16
C ASN A 220 14.26 12.39 -3.67
N SER A 221 15.58 12.28 -3.52
CA SER A 221 16.57 13.27 -3.99
C SER A 221 17.64 12.65 -4.89
N GLN A 222 17.36 11.50 -5.53
CA GLN A 222 18.34 10.73 -6.31
C GLN A 222 18.54 11.24 -7.73
N GLY A 223 17.77 12.24 -8.17
CA GLY A 223 17.80 12.76 -9.54
C GLY A 223 16.91 12.02 -10.55
N TYR A 224 16.23 10.94 -10.13
CA TYR A 224 15.30 10.17 -10.96
C TYR A 224 14.14 9.59 -10.14
N SER A 225 13.05 9.22 -10.82
CA SER A 225 11.86 8.68 -10.17
C SER A 225 12.07 7.22 -9.81
N ARG A 226 11.34 6.77 -8.79
CA ARG A 226 11.20 5.35 -8.50
C ARG A 226 9.77 4.86 -8.67
N PHE A 227 9.62 3.68 -9.25
CA PHE A 227 8.35 2.98 -9.35
C PHE A 227 8.31 1.82 -8.36
N SER A 228 7.17 1.67 -7.68
CA SER A 228 6.94 0.57 -6.75
C SER A 228 5.50 0.11 -6.81
N LEU A 229 5.26 -1.16 -6.54
CA LEU A 229 3.93 -1.76 -6.40
C LEU A 229 3.63 -2.01 -4.93
N GLU A 230 2.47 -1.56 -4.48
CA GLU A 230 1.93 -1.87 -3.15
C GLU A 230 0.75 -2.83 -3.30
N VAL A 231 0.81 -3.92 -2.54
CA VAL A 231 -0.26 -4.91 -2.45
C VAL A 231 -0.66 -5.06 -1.00
N ARG A 232 -1.97 -4.99 -0.76
CA ARG A 232 -2.57 -5.14 0.55
C ARG A 232 -3.47 -6.35 0.51
N PHE A 233 -3.38 -7.22 1.51
CA PHE A 233 -4.23 -8.40 1.58
C PHE A 233 -4.59 -8.79 3.01
N VAL A 234 -5.67 -9.54 3.14
CA VAL A 234 -6.10 -10.20 4.38
C VAL A 234 -6.26 -11.69 4.12
N ILE A 235 -6.20 -12.47 5.18
CA ILE A 235 -6.49 -13.91 5.17
C ILE A 235 -7.92 -14.08 5.72
N GLY A 236 -8.79 -14.75 4.98
CA GLY A 236 -10.20 -14.89 5.29
C GLY A 236 -10.44 -15.57 6.63
N GLU A 237 -9.68 -16.61 6.95
CA GLU A 237 -9.73 -17.31 8.23
C GLU A 237 -9.29 -16.40 9.39
N HIS A 238 -8.35 -15.49 9.16
CA HIS A 238 -7.95 -14.51 10.17
C HIS A 238 -9.05 -13.48 10.42
N ILE A 239 -9.79 -13.09 9.39
CA ILE A 239 -10.97 -12.22 9.55
C ILE A 239 -12.07 -12.94 10.35
N LYS A 240 -12.40 -14.19 9.98
CA LYS A 240 -13.45 -14.98 10.66
C LYS A 240 -13.16 -15.18 12.15
N ASN A 241 -11.88 -15.43 12.49
CA ASN A 241 -11.45 -15.74 13.85
C ASN A 241 -10.85 -14.56 14.61
N GLN A 242 -10.87 -13.35 14.04
CA GLN A 242 -10.32 -12.14 14.68
C GLN A 242 -8.82 -12.28 15.02
N ILE A 243 -8.08 -12.99 14.17
CA ILE A 243 -6.63 -13.14 14.33
C ILE A 243 -5.98 -11.89 13.75
N GLY A 244 -5.21 -11.19 14.57
CA GLY A 244 -4.50 -9.98 14.20
C GLY A 244 -4.13 -9.13 15.41
N PRO A 245 -3.36 -8.05 15.18
CA PRO A 245 -3.12 -7.06 16.20
C PRO A 245 -4.43 -6.33 16.57
N LYS A 246 -4.46 -5.78 17.79
CA LYS A 246 -5.59 -4.94 18.23
C LYS A 246 -5.43 -3.52 17.72
N ASN A 247 -6.54 -2.81 17.64
CA ASN A 247 -6.51 -1.37 17.42
C ASN A 247 -5.82 -0.69 18.62
N ILE A 248 -4.86 0.21 18.36
CA ILE A 248 -4.19 0.98 19.42
C ILE A 248 -4.33 2.51 19.27
N ASP A 249 -4.56 3.02 18.06
CA ASP A 249 -4.64 4.45 17.79
C ASP A 249 -5.50 4.83 16.57
N ASN A 250 -6.30 3.89 16.04
CA ASN A 250 -7.19 4.13 14.91
C ASN A 250 -8.60 4.54 15.39
N ALA A 251 -9.07 5.68 14.93
CA ALA A 251 -10.44 6.18 15.18
C ALA A 251 -11.24 6.41 13.89
N SER A 252 -10.75 5.89 12.75
CA SER A 252 -11.44 6.01 11.46
C SER A 252 -12.77 5.26 11.41
N LYS A 253 -13.61 5.61 10.43
CA LYS A 253 -14.92 4.99 10.21
C LYS A 253 -14.99 4.26 8.89
N GLY A 254 -15.81 3.22 8.85
CA GLY A 254 -16.02 2.37 7.67
C GLY A 254 -15.01 1.23 7.58
N THR A 255 -14.90 0.59 6.42
CA THR A 255 -13.87 -0.42 6.16
C THR A 255 -13.59 -0.61 4.68
N THR A 256 -12.33 -0.88 4.32
CA THR A 256 -11.95 -1.29 2.96
C THR A 256 -12.32 -2.75 2.63
N LEU A 257 -12.69 -3.58 3.62
CA LEU A 257 -12.92 -5.03 3.43
C LEU A 257 -13.97 -5.37 2.38
N TYR A 258 -14.99 -4.53 2.24
CA TYR A 258 -16.06 -4.74 1.27
C TYR A 258 -15.56 -4.70 -0.18
N GLU A 259 -14.38 -4.15 -0.43
CA GLU A 259 -13.78 -4.05 -1.76
C GLU A 259 -12.63 -5.04 -1.99
N MET A 260 -12.18 -5.76 -0.95
CA MET A 260 -11.10 -6.73 -1.08
C MET A 260 -11.63 -8.03 -1.69
N LYS A 261 -11.08 -8.41 -2.84
CA LYS A 261 -11.53 -9.56 -3.62
C LYS A 261 -10.61 -10.75 -3.40
N ASN A 262 -11.19 -11.93 -3.33
CA ASN A 262 -10.45 -13.18 -3.27
C ASN A 262 -9.50 -13.29 -4.46
N LEU A 263 -8.26 -13.67 -4.18
CA LEU A 263 -7.17 -13.71 -5.14
C LEU A 263 -7.46 -14.64 -6.33
N VAL A 264 -8.16 -15.75 -6.09
CA VAL A 264 -8.38 -16.81 -7.09
C VAL A 264 -9.71 -16.64 -7.82
N ASN A 265 -10.79 -16.41 -7.09
CA ASN A 265 -12.15 -16.41 -7.67
C ASN A 265 -12.78 -15.02 -7.78
N GLY A 266 -12.16 -13.98 -7.20
CA GLY A 266 -12.63 -12.59 -7.28
C GLY A 266 -13.85 -12.25 -6.41
N GLU A 267 -14.36 -13.20 -5.64
CA GLU A 267 -15.49 -12.97 -4.71
C GLU A 267 -15.04 -12.19 -3.48
N VAL A 268 -15.97 -11.49 -2.83
CA VAL A 268 -15.71 -10.81 -1.55
C VAL A 268 -16.10 -11.71 -0.39
N LEU A 269 -15.54 -11.45 0.81
CA LEU A 269 -16.00 -12.12 2.02
C LEU A 269 -17.49 -11.84 2.27
N PRO A 270 -18.25 -12.78 2.89
CA PRO A 270 -19.64 -12.55 3.24
C PRO A 270 -19.83 -11.29 4.11
N THR A 271 -20.87 -10.51 3.82
CA THR A 271 -21.14 -9.22 4.49
C THR A 271 -21.31 -9.35 6.00
N ASP A 272 -21.86 -10.47 6.48
CA ASP A 272 -22.02 -10.78 7.90
C ASP A 272 -20.69 -11.08 8.59
N VAL A 273 -19.77 -11.78 7.91
CA VAL A 273 -18.39 -12.00 8.36
C VAL A 273 -17.65 -10.67 8.47
N ILE A 274 -17.70 -9.83 7.43
CA ILE A 274 -17.07 -8.49 7.45
C ILE A 274 -17.68 -7.64 8.58
N GLY A 275 -19.02 -7.61 8.67
CA GLY A 275 -19.71 -6.83 9.71
C GLY A 275 -19.39 -7.30 11.13
N SER A 276 -19.18 -8.61 11.33
CA SER A 276 -18.73 -9.18 12.60
C SER A 276 -17.32 -8.72 12.96
N TYR A 277 -16.40 -8.76 12.00
CA TYR A 277 -15.02 -8.26 12.15
C TYR A 277 -15.00 -6.78 12.56
N VAL A 278 -15.61 -5.92 11.74
CA VAL A 278 -15.60 -4.46 11.96
C VAL A 278 -16.16 -4.08 13.34
N ARG A 279 -17.26 -4.71 13.78
CA ARG A 279 -17.84 -4.41 15.10
C ARG A 279 -16.91 -4.77 16.25
N GLN A 280 -16.15 -5.86 16.14
CA GLN A 280 -15.24 -6.29 17.20
C GLN A 280 -13.94 -5.50 17.21
N SER A 281 -13.40 -5.14 16.04
CA SER A 281 -12.19 -4.31 15.94
C SER A 281 -12.36 -2.91 16.54
N VAL A 282 -13.61 -2.40 16.63
CA VAL A 282 -13.95 -1.13 17.31
C VAL A 282 -14.08 -1.29 18.82
N LEU A 283 -14.29 -2.52 19.33
CA LEU A 283 -14.53 -2.82 20.75
C LEU A 283 -13.27 -3.31 21.49
N LEU A 284 -12.17 -3.53 20.79
CA LEU A 284 -10.91 -4.11 21.29
C LEU A 284 -9.75 -3.12 21.24
#